data_AF-A0A8J3PA63-F1
#
_entry.id   AF-A0A8J3PA63-F1
#
_cell.length_a   1.000
_cell.length_b   1.000
_cell.length_c   1.000
_cell.angle_alpha   90.00
_cell.angle_beta   90.00
_cell.angle_gamma   90.00
#
_symmetry.space_group_name_H-M   'P 1'
#
loop_
_entity.id
_entity.type
_entity.pdbx_description
1 polymer ?
#
loop_
_entity_poly.entity_id
_entity_poly.type
_entity_poly.pdbx_seq_one_letter_code
_entity_poly.pdbx_strand_id
1 'polypeptide(L)'
;MPVEPMPTGEFRVIQQRQPDPHHPAEPMPPSSGLVKAFDYGEPARPAGHGGVVAAAHEAEAREARGWSIGDFRLLTMLAGVLIGAGIAWTSEGHTMAFVTVAALLGAAAGESFGFGLSRWAEVRRLHVIVKRRVWFSVGAVLVLAGALVYATPFVVDPNPEAEALTDRGIALSALAIVGGLTSAATLAAVKQVVADPLPGTPGQQLDALLRLRRMCSRMMSQLGILVLLVMAVNATAIGFGPKLDKGVVLYSGVVASFVVGAMFAPTAATLRRRGQLYLERHFSLDEVPTGELIEAAENKAKLEKLLGLDQTTFGELKAGLVVLSPVVAGLIAVMIQNIK
;
A
#
# COMPACT_ATOMS: atom_id res chain seq x y z
N MET A 1 39.24 -4.42 12.75
CA MET A 1 40.14 -4.51 11.60
C MET A 1 39.77 -5.76 10.83
N PRO A 2 39.44 -5.69 9.54
CA PRO A 2 39.13 -6.88 8.77
C PRO A 2 40.44 -7.65 8.52
N VAL A 3 40.43 -8.96 8.81
CA VAL A 3 41.57 -9.85 8.56
C VAL A 3 41.10 -10.88 7.56
N GLU A 4 41.73 -10.90 6.38
CA GLU A 4 41.43 -11.84 5.31
C GLU A 4 42.43 -13.02 5.39
N PRO A 5 41.99 -14.28 5.46
CA PRO A 5 42.88 -15.41 5.58
C PRO A 5 43.42 -15.87 4.21
N MET A 6 44.75 -16.00 4.11
CA MET A 6 45.45 -16.65 2.98
C MET A 6 46.01 -18.04 3.37
N PRO A 7 46.27 -18.94 2.40
CA PRO A 7 46.37 -20.40 2.62
C PRO A 7 47.70 -20.89 3.20
N THR A 8 48.58 -20.01 3.69
CA THR A 8 49.94 -20.38 4.12
C THR A 8 50.31 -19.95 5.54
N GLY A 9 49.35 -19.57 6.38
CA GLY A 9 49.55 -19.47 7.83
C GLY A 9 50.47 -18.35 8.33
N GLU A 10 50.98 -17.47 7.46
CA GLU A 10 51.73 -16.28 7.86
C GLU A 10 50.81 -15.05 7.93
N PHE A 11 50.72 -14.45 9.13
CA PHE A 11 50.01 -13.20 9.35
C PHE A 11 50.94 -12.03 9.01
N ARG A 12 50.73 -11.39 7.85
CA ARG A 12 51.40 -10.13 7.53
C ARG A 12 50.60 -8.97 8.12
N VAL A 13 51.14 -8.33 9.16
CA VAL A 13 50.60 -7.08 9.70
C VAL A 13 50.81 -5.99 8.64
N ILE A 14 49.72 -5.53 8.02
CA ILE A 14 49.74 -4.34 7.17
C ILE A 14 49.96 -3.14 8.11
N GLN A 15 51.21 -2.69 8.24
CA GLN A 15 51.49 -1.39 8.87
C GLN A 15 50.82 -0.31 8.02
N GLN A 16 49.72 0.22 8.54
CA GLN A 16 49.04 1.35 7.98
C GLN A 16 50.02 2.54 8.03
N ARG A 17 50.55 2.92 6.88
CA ARG A 17 51.52 4.00 6.74
C ARG A 17 50.86 5.29 7.25
N GLN A 18 51.27 5.74 8.44
CA GLN A 18 50.77 6.97 9.03
C GLN A 18 51.21 8.13 8.11
N PRO A 19 50.28 8.98 7.63
CA PRO A 19 50.62 10.06 6.72
C PRO A 19 51.60 11.01 7.39
N ASP A 20 52.73 11.25 6.73
CA ASP A 20 53.75 12.18 7.19
C ASP A 20 53.16 13.61 7.23
N PRO A 21 53.06 14.26 8.41
CA PRO A 21 52.43 15.57 8.55
C PRO A 21 53.21 16.72 7.87
N HIS A 22 54.39 16.44 7.29
CA HIS A 22 55.24 17.44 6.67
C HIS A 22 55.37 17.32 5.15
N HIS A 23 54.58 16.47 4.49
CA HIS A 23 54.52 16.47 3.02
C HIS A 23 53.43 17.42 2.49
N PRO A 24 53.79 18.50 1.76
CA PRO A 24 52.80 19.31 1.06
C PRO A 24 52.09 18.43 0.01
N ALA A 25 50.76 18.46 0.04
CA ALA A 25 49.94 17.68 -0.87
C ALA A 25 50.32 18.00 -2.33
N GLU A 26 50.73 17.00 -3.10
CA GLU A 26 50.85 17.13 -4.54
C GLU A 26 49.48 17.55 -5.11
N PRO A 27 49.42 18.58 -5.98
CA PRO A 27 48.18 18.97 -6.62
C PRO A 27 47.67 17.79 -7.45
N MET A 28 46.52 17.24 -7.02
CA MET A 28 45.85 16.16 -7.73
C MET A 28 45.64 16.56 -9.19
N PRO A 29 46.08 15.75 -10.17
CA PRO A 29 45.70 15.98 -11.56
C PRO A 29 44.18 15.92 -11.66
N PRO A 30 43.55 16.81 -12.47
CA PRO A 30 42.11 16.84 -12.62
C PRO A 30 41.61 15.46 -13.03
N SER A 31 40.79 14.87 -12.18
CA SER A 31 40.19 13.56 -12.39
C SER A 31 39.39 13.58 -13.69
N SER A 32 39.94 12.98 -14.75
CA SER A 32 39.25 12.71 -16.02
C SER A 32 38.31 11.51 -15.90
N GLY A 33 37.57 11.42 -14.79
CA GLY A 33 36.56 10.41 -14.53
C GLY A 33 35.18 10.86 -15.04
N LEU A 34 34.35 9.88 -15.39
CA LEU A 34 33.00 9.90 -15.98
C LEU A 34 31.93 10.83 -15.35
N VAL A 35 32.29 11.72 -14.43
CA VAL A 35 31.40 12.69 -13.77
C VAL A 35 30.96 13.82 -14.71
N LYS A 36 31.64 14.01 -15.86
CA LYS A 36 31.20 14.99 -16.89
C LYS A 36 29.94 14.60 -17.67
N ALA A 37 29.42 13.37 -17.54
CA ALA A 37 28.17 12.96 -18.19
C ALA A 37 26.91 13.43 -17.45
N PHE A 38 27.06 14.04 -16.26
CA PHE A 38 25.96 14.58 -15.46
C PHE A 38 26.16 16.06 -15.14
N ASP A 39 26.71 16.83 -16.08
CA ASP A 39 26.66 18.29 -16.03
C ASP A 39 25.19 18.71 -16.27
N TYR A 40 24.42 18.75 -15.19
CA TYR A 40 23.13 19.41 -15.14
C TYR A 40 23.41 20.91 -15.24
N GLY A 41 23.62 21.41 -16.46
CA GLY A 41 23.57 22.83 -16.73
C GLY A 41 22.24 23.36 -16.19
N GLU A 42 22.24 23.98 -15.02
CA GLU A 42 21.11 24.74 -14.50
C GLU A 42 20.79 25.77 -15.58
N PRO A 43 19.62 25.70 -16.24
CA PRO A 43 19.23 26.75 -17.17
C PRO A 43 19.22 28.05 -16.38
N ALA A 44 19.98 29.03 -16.86
CA ALA A 44 20.16 30.34 -16.23
C ALA A 44 18.82 30.85 -15.69
N ARG A 45 18.67 30.80 -14.36
CA ARG A 45 17.49 31.34 -13.68
C ARG A 45 17.46 32.84 -13.97
N PRO A 46 16.40 33.39 -14.59
CA PRO A 46 16.26 34.84 -14.70
C PRO A 46 16.22 35.43 -13.30
N ALA A 47 17.19 36.30 -13.00
CA ALA A 47 17.33 36.99 -11.73
C ALA A 47 16.22 38.04 -11.56
N GLY A 48 15.02 37.58 -11.23
CA GLY A 48 13.89 38.41 -10.82
C GLY A 48 13.55 38.12 -9.37
N HIS A 49 14.29 38.68 -8.42
CA HIS A 49 14.04 38.50 -6.97
C HIS A 49 12.64 38.95 -6.51
N GLY A 50 11.92 39.77 -7.29
CA GLY A 50 10.52 40.12 -7.01
C GLY A 50 9.49 39.06 -7.44
N GLY A 51 9.82 38.22 -8.42
CA GLY A 51 8.88 37.23 -8.96
C GLY A 51 8.73 35.98 -8.09
N VAL A 52 9.78 35.59 -7.38
CA VAL A 52 9.76 34.39 -6.52
C VAL A 52 8.92 34.62 -5.26
N VAL A 53 9.00 35.82 -4.66
CA VAL A 53 8.20 36.18 -3.47
C VAL A 53 6.73 36.38 -3.85
N ALA A 54 6.45 37.02 -4.99
CA ALA A 54 5.08 37.15 -5.50
C ALA A 54 4.48 35.78 -5.88
N ALA A 55 5.25 34.91 -6.53
CA ALA A 55 4.81 33.55 -6.84
C ALA A 55 4.64 32.68 -5.57
N ALA A 56 5.47 32.87 -4.56
CA ALA A 56 5.33 32.20 -3.27
C ALA A 56 4.07 32.67 -2.53
N HIS A 57 3.78 33.97 -2.52
CA HIS A 57 2.54 34.50 -1.93
C HIS A 57 1.29 34.13 -2.73
N GLU A 58 1.36 34.03 -4.06
CA GLU A 58 0.26 33.49 -4.86
C GLU A 58 0.06 31.99 -4.64
N ALA A 59 1.14 31.22 -4.42
CA ALA A 59 1.07 29.81 -4.06
C ALA A 59 0.47 29.61 -2.66
N GLU A 60 0.92 30.37 -1.66
CA GLU A 60 0.34 30.38 -0.30
C GLU A 60 -1.12 30.85 -0.31
N ALA A 61 -1.47 31.87 -1.10
CA ALA A 61 -2.85 32.35 -1.20
C ALA A 61 -3.79 31.37 -1.93
N ARG A 62 -3.24 30.50 -2.79
CA ARG A 62 -3.97 29.37 -3.41
C ARG A 62 -4.07 28.18 -2.46
N GLU A 63 -3.03 27.90 -1.67
CA GLU A 63 -3.09 26.90 -0.60
C GLU A 63 -4.05 27.31 0.53
N ALA A 64 -4.11 28.59 0.89
CA ALA A 64 -5.02 29.13 1.90
C ALA A 64 -6.49 29.15 1.45
N ARG A 65 -6.75 29.06 0.13
CA ARG A 65 -8.12 28.99 -0.42
C ARG A 65 -8.56 27.59 -0.82
N GLY A 66 -7.63 26.63 -0.93
CA GLY A 66 -7.94 25.24 -1.19
C GLY A 66 -8.19 24.51 0.12
N TRP A 67 -9.31 23.79 0.25
CA TRP A 67 -9.44 22.80 1.31
C TRP A 67 -8.20 21.91 1.32
N SER A 68 -7.51 21.86 2.45
CA SER A 68 -6.35 20.99 2.57
C SER A 68 -6.83 19.54 2.40
N ILE A 69 -5.98 18.70 1.80
CA ILE A 69 -6.28 17.26 1.67
C ILE A 69 -6.53 16.64 3.05
N GLY A 70 -5.95 17.23 4.10
CA GLY A 70 -6.21 16.86 5.50
C GLY A 70 -7.65 17.14 5.93
N ASP A 71 -8.18 18.33 5.63
CA ASP A 71 -9.54 18.72 6.02
C ASP A 71 -10.59 17.84 5.37
N PHE A 72 -10.42 17.52 4.08
CA PHE A 72 -11.35 16.63 3.39
C PHE A 72 -11.37 15.23 4.01
N ARG A 73 -10.21 14.69 4.38
CA ARG A 73 -10.12 13.38 5.06
C ARG A 73 -10.75 13.39 6.44
N LEU A 74 -10.53 14.46 7.20
CA LEU A 74 -11.14 14.63 8.51
C LEU A 74 -12.67 14.70 8.39
N LEU A 75 -13.19 15.47 7.43
CA LEU A 75 -14.62 15.57 7.16
C LEU A 75 -15.23 14.23 6.76
N THR A 76 -14.60 13.47 5.86
CA THR A 76 -15.12 12.15 5.47
C THR A 76 -15.07 11.16 6.61
N MET A 77 -14.02 11.21 7.46
CA MET A 77 -13.92 10.41 8.67
C MET A 77 -15.03 10.74 9.67
N LEU A 78 -15.27 12.02 9.96
CA LEU A 78 -16.33 12.47 10.87
C LEU A 78 -17.72 12.12 10.35
N ALA A 79 -17.98 12.32 9.05
CA ALA A 79 -19.22 11.89 8.41
C ALA A 79 -19.42 10.37 8.53
N GLY A 80 -18.34 9.60 8.32
CA GLY A 80 -18.34 8.16 8.51
C GLY A 80 -18.69 7.75 9.94
N VAL A 81 -18.08 8.39 10.94
CA VAL A 81 -18.41 8.19 12.37
C VAL A 81 -19.90 8.40 12.63
N LEU A 82 -20.46 9.52 12.16
CA LEU A 82 -21.86 9.87 12.36
C LEU A 82 -22.80 8.86 11.69
N ILE A 83 -22.49 8.43 10.47
CA ILE A 83 -23.29 7.43 9.75
C ILE A 83 -23.22 6.07 10.45
N GLY A 84 -22.02 5.60 10.78
CA GLY A 84 -21.82 4.31 11.46
C GLY A 84 -22.49 4.26 12.83
N ALA A 85 -22.30 5.30 13.65
CA ALA A 85 -22.96 5.44 14.93
C ALA A 85 -24.48 5.54 14.78
N GLY A 86 -24.97 6.31 13.81
CA GLY A 86 -26.40 6.46 13.52
C GLY A 86 -27.06 5.14 13.14
N ILE A 87 -26.45 4.35 12.25
CA ILE A 87 -26.93 3.02 11.87
C ILE A 87 -27.01 2.13 13.12
N ALA A 88 -25.98 2.12 13.96
CA ALA A 88 -25.97 1.31 15.17
C ALA A 88 -26.97 1.79 16.24
N TRP A 89 -27.17 3.09 16.38
CA TRP A 89 -28.09 3.68 17.36
C TRP A 89 -29.55 3.39 17.05
N THR A 90 -29.89 3.28 15.77
CA THR A 90 -31.22 2.83 15.33
C THR A 90 -31.46 1.34 15.60
N SER A 91 -30.52 0.65 16.27
CA SER A 91 -30.66 -0.74 16.68
C SER A 91 -31.42 -0.96 17.97
N GLU A 92 -32.48 -1.78 17.90
CA GLU A 92 -33.10 -2.33 19.11
C GLU A 92 -32.06 -3.15 19.87
N GLY A 93 -31.96 -2.94 21.19
CA GLY A 93 -31.02 -3.65 22.07
C GLY A 93 -29.54 -3.26 21.93
N HIS A 94 -29.20 -2.12 21.32
CA HIS A 94 -27.81 -1.72 21.10
C HIS A 94 -26.96 -1.68 22.38
N THR A 95 -25.85 -2.41 22.38
CA THR A 95 -24.80 -2.19 23.39
C THR A 95 -23.93 -1.01 22.98
N MET A 96 -23.39 -0.29 23.97
CA MET A 96 -22.42 0.78 23.71
C MET A 96 -21.18 0.28 22.95
N ALA A 97 -20.83 -1.01 23.12
CA ALA A 97 -19.77 -1.66 22.35
C ALA A 97 -20.08 -1.70 20.85
N PHE A 98 -21.29 -2.13 20.45
CA PHE A 98 -21.71 -2.16 19.04
C PHE A 98 -21.68 -0.76 18.40
N VAL A 99 -22.22 0.25 19.10
CA VAL A 99 -22.21 1.65 18.62
C VAL A 99 -20.78 2.16 18.45
N THR A 100 -19.90 1.89 19.42
CA THR A 100 -18.50 2.32 19.35
C THR A 100 -17.76 1.66 18.18
N VAL A 101 -17.94 0.35 18.00
CA VAL A 101 -17.29 -0.38 16.89
C VAL A 101 -17.85 0.05 15.53
N ALA A 102 -19.15 0.29 15.42
CA ALA A 102 -19.75 0.82 14.19
C ALA A 102 -19.28 2.25 13.88
N ALA A 103 -19.12 3.10 14.89
CA ALA A 103 -18.54 4.43 14.74
C ALA A 103 -17.08 4.37 14.25
N LEU A 104 -16.27 3.46 14.81
CA LEU A 104 -14.89 3.23 14.36
C LEU A 104 -14.84 2.67 12.93
N LEU A 105 -15.72 1.74 12.57
CA LEU A 105 -15.85 1.25 11.20
C LEU A 105 -16.19 2.39 10.24
N GLY A 106 -17.15 3.24 10.63
CA GLY A 106 -17.51 4.43 9.89
C GLY A 106 -16.33 5.39 9.71
N ALA A 107 -15.57 5.65 10.78
CA ALA A 107 -14.35 6.46 10.73
C ALA A 107 -13.34 5.89 9.72
N ALA A 108 -13.04 4.60 9.82
CA ALA A 108 -12.08 3.92 8.95
C ALA A 108 -12.55 3.87 7.49
N ALA A 109 -13.86 3.68 7.25
CA ALA A 109 -14.45 3.74 5.91
C ALA A 109 -14.35 5.16 5.33
N GLY A 110 -14.66 6.19 6.12
CA GLY A 110 -14.53 7.59 5.73
C GLY A 110 -13.08 8.01 5.47
N GLU A 111 -12.13 7.55 6.29
CA GLU A 111 -10.71 7.78 6.09
C GLU A 111 -10.23 7.08 4.80
N SER A 112 -10.60 5.81 4.60
CA SER A 112 -10.29 5.05 3.39
C SER A 112 -10.86 5.71 2.15
N PHE A 113 -12.09 6.24 2.24
CA PHE A 113 -12.75 6.98 1.18
C PHE A 113 -11.94 8.20 0.76
N GLY A 114 -11.65 9.09 1.71
CA GLY A 114 -10.89 10.32 1.49
C GLY A 114 -9.45 10.05 1.06
N PHE A 115 -8.81 9.02 1.62
CA PHE A 115 -7.49 8.56 1.22
C PHE A 115 -7.50 8.09 -0.24
N GLY A 116 -8.41 7.18 -0.59
CA GLY A 116 -8.55 6.64 -1.93
C GLY A 116 -8.74 7.72 -2.99
N LEU A 117 -9.61 8.72 -2.74
CA LEU A 117 -9.83 9.85 -3.64
C LEU A 117 -8.60 10.73 -3.82
N SER A 118 -7.92 11.07 -2.71
CA SER A 118 -6.69 11.89 -2.76
C SER A 118 -5.60 11.23 -3.60
N ARG A 119 -5.46 9.90 -3.46
CA ARG A 119 -4.45 9.11 -4.18
C ARG A 119 -4.85 8.84 -5.62
N TRP A 120 -6.13 8.68 -5.91
CA TRP A 120 -6.63 8.60 -7.28
C TRP A 120 -6.20 9.82 -8.10
N ALA A 121 -6.34 11.03 -7.53
CA ALA A 121 -5.94 12.27 -8.19
C ALA A 121 -4.43 12.32 -8.45
N GLU A 122 -3.62 11.81 -7.53
CA GLU A 122 -2.17 11.71 -7.66
C GLU A 122 -1.75 10.71 -8.75
N VAL A 123 -2.37 9.53 -8.81
CA VAL A 123 -2.09 8.54 -9.86
C VAL A 123 -2.51 9.06 -11.24
N ARG A 124 -3.62 9.80 -11.34
CA ARG A 124 -4.05 10.50 -12.57
C ARG A 124 -3.04 11.52 -13.10
N ARG A 125 -2.18 12.08 -12.24
CA ARG A 125 -1.14 13.02 -12.65
C ARG A 125 0.07 12.32 -13.27
N LEU A 126 0.30 11.05 -12.92
CA LEU A 126 1.42 10.26 -13.44
C LEU A 126 1.13 9.71 -14.83
N HIS A 127 -0.11 9.28 -15.09
CA HIS A 127 -0.48 8.69 -16.39
C HIS A 127 -1.97 8.81 -16.71
N VAL A 128 -2.31 8.70 -17.99
CA VAL A 128 -3.69 8.67 -18.46
C VAL A 128 -4.34 7.34 -18.10
N ILE A 129 -5.34 7.38 -17.22
CA ILE A 129 -6.05 6.18 -16.76
C ILE A 129 -7.29 5.94 -17.62
N VAL A 130 -7.42 4.72 -18.13
CA VAL A 130 -8.63 4.29 -18.86
C VAL A 130 -9.68 3.85 -17.84
N LYS A 131 -10.60 4.76 -17.50
CA LYS A 131 -11.66 4.55 -16.49
C LYS A 131 -12.39 3.21 -16.64
N ARG A 132 -12.67 2.79 -17.88
CA ARG A 132 -13.38 1.52 -18.18
C ARG A 132 -12.63 0.29 -17.63
N ARG A 133 -11.30 0.25 -17.74
CA ARG A 133 -10.49 -0.89 -17.26
C ARG A 133 -10.48 -0.95 -15.72
N VAL A 134 -10.40 0.21 -15.06
CA VAL A 134 -10.49 0.30 -13.61
C VAL A 134 -11.85 -0.18 -13.11
N TRP A 135 -12.95 0.36 -13.68
CA TRP A 135 -14.30 -0.04 -13.29
C TRP A 135 -14.58 -1.51 -13.57
N PHE A 136 -14.04 -2.08 -14.66
CA PHE A 136 -14.12 -3.52 -14.90
C PHE A 136 -13.40 -4.33 -13.83
N SER A 137 -12.18 -3.93 -13.44
CA SER A 137 -11.43 -4.61 -12.37
C SER A 137 -12.16 -4.52 -11.02
N VAL A 138 -12.70 -3.35 -10.69
CA VAL A 138 -13.47 -3.13 -9.45
C VAL A 138 -14.78 -3.92 -9.49
N GLY A 139 -15.49 -3.90 -10.62
CA GLY A 139 -16.72 -4.64 -10.82
C GLY A 139 -16.51 -6.16 -10.71
N ALA A 140 -15.44 -6.70 -11.28
CA ALA A 140 -15.10 -8.12 -11.15
C ALA A 140 -14.88 -8.52 -9.68
N VAL A 141 -14.22 -7.66 -8.89
CA VAL A 141 -14.01 -7.89 -7.46
C VAL A 141 -15.32 -7.79 -6.69
N LEU A 142 -16.19 -6.84 -7.01
CA LEU A 142 -17.51 -6.72 -6.38
C LEU A 142 -18.41 -7.93 -6.71
N VAL A 143 -18.38 -8.42 -7.95
CA VAL A 143 -19.09 -9.63 -8.36
C VAL A 143 -18.56 -10.85 -7.60
N LEU A 144 -17.23 -10.98 -7.48
CA LEU A 144 -16.62 -12.05 -6.68
C LEU A 144 -17.00 -11.96 -5.20
N ALA A 145 -16.97 -10.77 -4.62
CA ALA A 145 -17.39 -10.53 -3.24
C ALA A 145 -18.87 -10.89 -3.05
N GLY A 146 -19.75 -10.43 -3.94
CA GLY A 146 -21.18 -10.75 -3.92
C GLY A 146 -21.45 -12.25 -4.07
N ALA A 147 -20.73 -12.92 -4.96
CA ALA A 147 -20.83 -14.37 -5.14
C ALA A 147 -20.39 -15.15 -3.88
N LEU A 148 -19.32 -14.71 -3.22
CA LEU A 148 -18.85 -15.29 -1.96
C LEU A 148 -19.85 -15.06 -0.82
N VAL A 149 -20.40 -13.85 -0.71
CA VAL A 149 -21.46 -13.55 0.28
C VAL A 149 -22.71 -14.39 0.01
N TYR A 150 -23.13 -14.51 -1.25
CA TYR A 150 -24.24 -15.37 -1.66
C TYR A 150 -23.99 -16.86 -1.37
N ALA A 151 -22.73 -17.30 -1.41
CA ALA A 151 -22.34 -18.67 -1.09
C ALA A 151 -22.35 -18.97 0.43
N THR A 152 -22.37 -17.96 1.30
CA THR A 152 -22.34 -18.10 2.78
C THR A 152 -23.32 -19.15 3.33
N PRO A 153 -24.63 -19.12 3.02
CA PRO A 153 -25.58 -20.11 3.56
C PRO A 153 -25.28 -21.55 3.14
N PHE A 154 -24.61 -21.75 2.00
CA PHE A 154 -24.24 -23.09 1.54
C PHE A 154 -22.99 -23.65 2.25
N VAL A 155 -22.22 -22.80 2.94
CA VAL A 155 -20.94 -23.17 3.56
C VAL A 155 -21.03 -23.23 5.09
N VAL A 156 -21.77 -22.31 5.72
CA VAL A 156 -21.73 -22.12 7.18
C VAL A 156 -22.79 -22.93 7.94
N ASP A 157 -24.05 -22.92 7.49
CA ASP A 157 -25.10 -23.78 8.06
C ASP A 157 -26.28 -23.85 7.08
N PRO A 158 -26.71 -25.05 6.62
CA PRO A 158 -27.87 -25.19 5.74
C PRO A 158 -29.22 -24.88 6.41
N ASN A 159 -29.26 -24.55 7.70
CA ASN A 159 -30.51 -24.21 8.39
C ASN A 159 -31.17 -22.95 7.77
N PRO A 160 -32.33 -23.09 7.12
CA PRO A 160 -33.00 -22.00 6.40
C PRO A 160 -33.61 -20.94 7.32
N GLU A 161 -33.66 -21.20 8.64
CA GLU A 161 -34.18 -20.27 9.65
C GLU A 161 -33.13 -19.30 10.21
N ALA A 162 -31.84 -19.53 9.94
CA ALA A 162 -30.79 -18.60 10.34
C ALA A 162 -30.70 -17.46 9.31
N GLU A 163 -31.15 -16.26 9.68
CA GLU A 163 -30.91 -15.08 8.87
C GLU A 163 -29.40 -14.85 8.74
N ALA A 164 -28.88 -14.99 7.52
CA ALA A 164 -27.45 -14.91 7.26
C ALA A 164 -26.86 -13.51 7.53
N LEU A 165 -27.67 -12.44 7.40
CA LEU A 165 -27.28 -11.07 7.68
C LEU A 165 -28.46 -10.24 8.17
N THR A 166 -28.27 -9.48 9.26
CA THR A 166 -29.24 -8.46 9.69
C THR A 166 -29.18 -7.24 8.76
N ASP A 167 -30.30 -6.56 8.54
CA ASP A 167 -30.36 -5.34 7.70
C ASP A 167 -29.30 -4.29 8.07
N ARG A 168 -29.00 -4.17 9.37
CA ARG A 168 -27.98 -3.26 9.89
C ARG A 168 -26.56 -3.74 9.60
N GLY A 169 -26.32 -5.04 9.67
CA GLY A 169 -25.07 -5.66 9.22
C GLY A 169 -24.83 -5.42 7.73
N ILE A 170 -25.90 -5.48 6.91
CA ILE A 170 -25.85 -5.13 5.48
C ILE A 170 -25.51 -3.65 5.30
N ALA A 171 -26.17 -2.75 6.05
CA ALA A 171 -25.91 -1.31 5.97
C ALA A 171 -24.47 -0.93 6.37
N LEU A 172 -23.93 -1.50 7.46
CA LEU A 172 -22.55 -1.29 7.90
C LEU A 172 -21.54 -1.92 6.92
N SER A 173 -21.87 -3.07 6.33
CA SER A 173 -21.06 -3.67 5.26
C SER A 173 -21.06 -2.81 4.00
N ALA A 174 -22.20 -2.22 3.62
CA ALA A 174 -22.29 -1.30 2.51
C ALA A 174 -21.45 -0.04 2.74
N LEU A 175 -21.46 0.51 3.95
CA LEU A 175 -20.60 1.62 4.35
C LEU A 175 -19.11 1.27 4.19
N ALA A 176 -18.71 0.08 4.67
CA ALA A 176 -17.36 -0.44 4.54
C ALA A 176 -16.96 -0.64 3.07
N ILE A 177 -17.87 -1.17 2.24
CA ILE A 177 -17.66 -1.36 0.79
C ILE A 177 -17.45 -0.01 0.11
N VAL A 178 -18.28 1.00 0.40
CA VAL A 178 -18.12 2.35 -0.20
C VAL A 178 -16.76 2.95 0.17
N GLY A 179 -16.33 2.83 1.43
CA GLY A 179 -15.01 3.28 1.87
C GLY A 179 -13.86 2.52 1.21
N GLY A 180 -14.00 1.20 1.07
CA GLY A 180 -13.02 0.34 0.40
C GLY A 180 -12.97 0.54 -1.12
N LEU A 181 -14.08 0.93 -1.75
CA LEU A 181 -14.23 1.03 -3.21
C LEU A 181 -13.28 2.05 -3.84
N THR A 182 -13.05 3.18 -3.17
CA THR A 182 -12.13 4.21 -3.69
C THR A 182 -10.68 3.74 -3.59
N SER A 183 -10.32 3.03 -2.53
CA SER A 183 -9.02 2.39 -2.39
C SER A 183 -8.83 1.29 -3.43
N ALA A 184 -9.86 0.47 -3.64
CA ALA A 184 -9.93 -0.55 -4.68
C ALA A 184 -9.71 0.04 -6.09
N ALA A 185 -10.41 1.13 -6.42
CA ALA A 185 -10.24 1.84 -7.68
C ALA A 185 -8.81 2.37 -7.84
N THR A 186 -8.25 2.99 -6.80
CA THR A 186 -6.88 3.50 -6.83
C THR A 186 -5.85 2.39 -7.02
N LEU A 187 -5.98 1.23 -6.38
CA LEU A 187 -5.10 0.08 -6.64
C LEU A 187 -5.19 -0.39 -8.09
N ALA A 188 -6.40 -0.48 -8.64
CA ALA A 188 -6.59 -0.83 -10.05
C ALA A 188 -5.98 0.21 -11.01
N ALA A 189 -6.04 1.50 -10.67
CA ALA A 189 -5.34 2.54 -11.42
C ALA A 189 -3.82 2.39 -11.31
N VAL A 190 -3.27 2.15 -10.12
CA VAL A 190 -1.83 1.90 -9.94
C VAL A 190 -1.39 0.70 -10.79
N LYS A 191 -2.14 -0.40 -10.78
CA LYS A 191 -1.89 -1.56 -11.63
C LYS A 191 -1.81 -1.17 -13.12
N GLN A 192 -2.72 -0.31 -13.58
CA GLN A 192 -2.70 0.18 -14.96
C GLN A 192 -1.47 1.04 -15.25
N VAL A 193 -1.18 2.03 -14.39
CA VAL A 193 -0.04 2.95 -14.58
C VAL A 193 1.30 2.20 -14.61
N VAL A 194 1.44 1.16 -13.81
CA VAL A 194 2.67 0.37 -13.70
C VAL A 194 2.82 -0.62 -14.86
N ALA A 195 1.72 -1.04 -15.48
CA ALA A 195 1.76 -1.90 -16.65
C ALA A 195 2.32 -1.16 -17.88
N ASP A 196 2.12 0.15 -17.95
CA ASP A 196 2.60 0.99 -19.04
C ASP A 196 4.00 1.57 -18.73
N PRO A 197 4.80 1.93 -19.76
CA PRO A 197 6.10 2.56 -19.54
C PRO A 197 5.95 3.92 -18.85
N LEU A 198 6.61 4.07 -17.69
CA LEU A 198 6.65 5.36 -16.99
C LEU A 198 7.47 6.38 -17.81
N PRO A 199 6.93 7.58 -18.07
CA PRO A 199 7.67 8.62 -18.76
C PRO A 199 8.74 9.26 -17.86
N GLY A 200 9.70 9.95 -18.47
CA GLY A 200 10.72 10.73 -17.76
C GLY A 200 12.07 10.04 -17.60
N THR A 201 12.96 10.69 -16.86
CA THR A 201 14.33 10.21 -16.61
C THR A 201 14.33 8.96 -15.72
N PRO A 202 15.41 8.16 -15.70
CA PRO A 202 15.49 6.98 -14.83
C PRO A 202 15.22 7.31 -13.35
N GLY A 203 15.79 8.42 -12.85
CA GLY A 203 15.54 8.89 -11.48
C GLY A 203 14.07 9.21 -11.20
N GLN A 204 13.36 9.83 -12.16
CA GLN A 204 11.92 10.10 -12.04
C GLN A 204 11.10 8.80 -12.04
N GLN A 205 11.49 7.83 -12.86
CA GLN A 205 10.82 6.52 -12.90
C GLN A 205 11.02 5.75 -11.59
N LEU A 206 12.23 5.79 -11.01
CA LEU A 206 12.51 5.17 -9.71
C LEU A 206 11.72 5.81 -8.57
N ASP A 207 11.68 7.15 -8.51
CA ASP A 207 10.87 7.85 -7.50
C ASP A 207 9.38 7.50 -7.64
N ALA A 208 8.86 7.48 -8.87
CA ALA A 208 7.49 7.08 -9.15
C ALA A 208 7.19 5.65 -8.67
N LEU A 209 8.07 4.69 -8.94
CA LEU A 209 7.92 3.30 -8.47
C LEU A 209 7.92 3.21 -6.94
N LEU A 210 8.86 3.86 -6.26
CA LEU A 210 8.94 3.89 -4.80
C LEU A 210 7.73 4.58 -4.17
N ARG A 211 7.21 5.63 -4.81
CA ARG A 211 5.99 6.34 -4.39
C ARG A 211 4.75 5.48 -4.54
N LEU A 212 4.58 4.81 -5.68
CA LEU A 212 3.47 3.88 -5.94
C LEU A 212 3.50 2.68 -4.99
N ARG A 213 4.68 2.16 -4.67
CA ARG A 213 4.85 1.09 -3.69
C ARG A 213 4.45 1.50 -2.28
N ARG A 214 4.96 2.65 -1.79
CA ARG A 214 4.57 3.21 -0.48
C ARG A 214 3.07 3.46 -0.41
N MET A 215 2.46 3.91 -1.51
CA MET A 215 1.02 4.10 -1.63
C MET A 215 0.27 2.77 -1.48
N CYS A 216 0.65 1.74 -2.23
CA CYS A 216 0.02 0.41 -2.17
C CYS A 216 0.11 -0.22 -0.77
N SER A 217 1.28 -0.12 -0.11
CA SER A 217 1.47 -0.65 1.25
C SER A 217 0.57 0.04 2.28
N ARG A 218 0.46 1.36 2.23
CA ARG A 218 -0.46 2.13 3.11
C ARG A 218 -1.91 1.76 2.87
N MET A 219 -2.33 1.60 1.61
CA MET A 219 -3.69 1.20 1.26
C MET A 219 -4.02 -0.21 1.75
N MET A 220 -3.08 -1.16 1.64
CA MET A 220 -3.28 -2.50 2.20
C MET A 220 -3.52 -2.44 3.70
N SER A 221 -2.73 -1.65 4.44
CA SER A 221 -2.89 -1.50 5.88
C SER A 221 -4.27 -0.95 6.24
N GLN A 222 -4.75 0.08 5.53
CA GLN A 222 -6.09 0.65 5.76
C GLN A 222 -7.21 -0.35 5.44
N LEU A 223 -7.11 -1.05 4.31
CA LEU A 223 -8.08 -2.09 3.95
C LEU A 223 -8.11 -3.23 4.98
N GLY A 224 -6.95 -3.61 5.52
CA GLY A 224 -6.88 -4.60 6.59
C GLY A 224 -7.59 -4.15 7.86
N ILE A 225 -7.40 -2.90 8.29
CA ILE A 225 -8.12 -2.34 9.46
C ILE A 225 -9.64 -2.37 9.21
N LEU A 226 -10.06 -2.02 7.99
CA LEU A 226 -11.47 -2.03 7.60
C LEU A 226 -12.06 -3.46 7.66
N VAL A 227 -11.31 -4.48 7.21
CA VAL A 227 -11.71 -5.89 7.36
C VAL A 227 -11.87 -6.28 8.83
N LEU A 228 -10.91 -5.92 9.69
CA LEU A 228 -11.01 -6.20 11.13
C LEU A 228 -12.22 -5.54 11.77
N LEU A 229 -12.52 -4.29 11.40
CA LEU A 229 -13.66 -3.56 11.96
C LEU A 229 -14.99 -4.14 11.48
N VAL A 230 -15.09 -4.60 10.23
CA VAL A 230 -16.28 -5.32 9.74
C VAL A 230 -16.49 -6.60 10.56
N MET A 231 -15.43 -7.38 10.81
CA MET A 231 -15.52 -8.55 11.67
C MET A 231 -15.90 -8.19 13.10
N ALA A 232 -15.34 -7.12 13.66
CA ALA A 232 -15.66 -6.68 15.01
C ALA A 232 -17.12 -6.23 15.14
N VAL A 233 -17.67 -5.54 14.12
CA VAL A 233 -19.09 -5.20 14.04
C VAL A 233 -19.92 -6.48 14.04
N ASN A 234 -19.59 -7.46 13.19
CA ASN A 234 -20.32 -8.72 13.12
C ASN A 234 -20.20 -9.53 14.43
N ALA A 235 -19.04 -9.51 15.08
CA ALA A 235 -18.81 -10.18 16.35
C ALA A 235 -19.59 -9.55 17.51
N THR A 236 -19.59 -8.21 17.58
CA THR A 236 -20.37 -7.48 18.59
C THR A 236 -21.87 -7.59 18.35
N ALA A 237 -22.28 -7.92 17.12
CA ALA A 237 -23.68 -8.18 16.79
C ALA A 237 -24.18 -9.57 17.21
N ILE A 238 -23.29 -10.50 17.62
CA ILE A 238 -23.68 -11.84 18.07
C ILE A 238 -24.58 -11.71 19.31
N GLY A 239 -25.81 -12.22 19.21
CA GLY A 239 -26.79 -12.18 20.29
C GLY A 239 -27.85 -11.08 20.17
N PHE A 240 -27.81 -10.25 19.12
CA PHE A 240 -28.92 -9.36 18.77
C PHE A 240 -29.81 -9.99 17.70
N GLY A 241 -31.11 -10.18 18.00
CA GLY A 241 -32.07 -10.69 17.03
C GLY A 241 -31.98 -12.21 16.78
N PRO A 242 -32.50 -12.72 15.64
CA PRO A 242 -32.41 -14.14 15.29
C PRO A 242 -30.95 -14.60 15.29
N LYS A 243 -30.71 -15.85 15.73
CA LYS A 243 -29.39 -16.37 16.10
C LYS A 243 -28.37 -16.23 14.95
N LEU A 244 -27.57 -15.17 14.97
CA LEU A 244 -26.41 -15.04 14.08
C LEU A 244 -25.38 -16.10 14.46
N ASP A 245 -25.08 -17.02 13.55
CA ASP A 245 -24.08 -18.06 13.82
C ASP A 245 -22.66 -17.48 13.85
N LYS A 246 -21.83 -18.02 14.76
CA LYS A 246 -20.43 -17.62 14.92
C LYS A 246 -19.62 -17.90 13.66
N GLY A 247 -20.01 -18.90 12.86
CA GLY A 247 -19.37 -19.22 11.59
C GLY A 247 -19.50 -18.08 10.57
N VAL A 248 -20.60 -17.32 10.58
CA VAL A 248 -20.83 -16.20 9.65
C VAL A 248 -19.82 -15.09 9.88
N VAL A 249 -19.50 -14.78 11.14
CA VAL A 249 -18.50 -13.75 11.48
C VAL A 249 -17.12 -14.11 10.94
N LEU A 250 -16.70 -15.35 11.14
CA LEU A 250 -15.42 -15.84 10.65
C LEU A 250 -15.38 -15.92 9.12
N TYR A 251 -16.45 -16.42 8.50
CA TYR A 251 -16.57 -16.49 7.04
C TYR A 251 -16.54 -15.09 6.41
N SER A 252 -17.23 -14.11 7.00
CA SER A 252 -17.20 -12.72 6.53
C SER A 252 -15.78 -12.13 6.52
N GLY A 253 -14.99 -12.44 7.56
CA GLY A 253 -13.57 -12.08 7.63
C GLY A 253 -12.74 -12.74 6.52
N VAL A 254 -12.93 -14.03 6.30
CA VAL A 254 -12.25 -14.78 5.22
C VAL A 254 -12.58 -14.17 3.86
N VAL A 255 -13.86 -13.92 3.57
CA VAL A 255 -14.32 -13.34 2.30
C VAL A 255 -13.74 -11.94 2.11
N ALA A 256 -13.82 -11.08 3.11
CA ALA A 256 -13.32 -9.71 3.02
C ALA A 256 -11.80 -9.68 2.82
N SER A 257 -11.05 -10.52 3.54
CA SER A 257 -9.61 -10.67 3.35
C SER A 257 -9.23 -11.23 1.98
N PHE A 258 -9.99 -12.21 1.48
CA PHE A 258 -9.78 -12.77 0.15
C PHE A 258 -10.01 -11.71 -0.94
N VAL A 259 -11.06 -10.91 -0.81
CA VAL A 259 -11.37 -9.78 -1.69
C VAL A 259 -10.21 -8.78 -1.71
N VAL A 260 -9.74 -8.32 -0.54
CA VAL A 260 -8.59 -7.41 -0.44
C VAL A 260 -7.33 -8.03 -1.06
N GLY A 261 -7.07 -9.32 -0.82
CA GLY A 261 -5.97 -10.06 -1.40
C GLY A 261 -6.03 -10.13 -2.93
N ALA A 262 -7.21 -10.44 -3.49
CA ALA A 262 -7.45 -10.51 -4.92
C ALA A 262 -7.23 -9.16 -5.63
N MET A 263 -7.45 -8.05 -4.94
CA MET A 263 -7.15 -6.71 -5.43
C MET A 263 -5.66 -6.36 -5.36
N PHE A 264 -5.04 -6.66 -4.22
CA PHE A 264 -3.67 -6.24 -3.94
C PHE A 264 -2.65 -7.08 -4.70
N ALA A 265 -2.79 -8.41 -4.68
CA ALA A 265 -1.81 -9.35 -5.25
C ALA A 265 -1.44 -9.03 -6.71
N PRO A 266 -2.38 -8.81 -7.66
CA PRO A 266 -2.01 -8.50 -9.04
C PRO A 266 -1.32 -7.13 -9.17
N THR A 267 -1.69 -6.16 -8.33
CA THR A 267 -1.08 -4.82 -8.31
C THR A 267 0.36 -4.90 -7.84
N ALA A 268 0.61 -5.64 -6.75
CA ALA A 268 1.95 -5.87 -6.22
C ALA A 268 2.83 -6.69 -7.17
N ALA A 269 2.28 -7.71 -7.82
CA ALA A 269 3.01 -8.49 -8.82
C ALA A 269 3.43 -7.63 -10.03
N THR A 270 2.54 -6.73 -10.49
CA THR A 270 2.85 -5.82 -11.60
C THR A 270 3.93 -4.81 -11.20
N LEU A 271 3.87 -4.26 -9.97
CA LEU A 271 4.90 -3.39 -9.39
C LEU A 271 6.26 -4.07 -9.31
N ARG A 272 6.31 -5.31 -8.82
CA ARG A 272 7.56 -6.08 -8.77
C ARG A 272 8.14 -6.31 -10.17
N ARG A 273 7.33 -6.79 -11.11
CA ARG A 273 7.77 -7.03 -12.48
C ARG A 273 8.32 -5.75 -13.11
N ARG A 274 7.66 -4.61 -12.89
CA ARG A 274 8.14 -3.33 -13.41
C ARG A 274 9.43 -2.86 -12.73
N GLY A 275 9.56 -3.07 -11.42
CA GLY A 275 10.81 -2.81 -10.69
C GLY A 275 11.98 -3.66 -11.18
N GLN A 276 11.74 -4.95 -11.45
CA GLN A 276 12.74 -5.86 -12.05
C GLN A 276 13.19 -5.36 -13.42
N LEU A 277 12.24 -5.07 -14.32
CA LEU A 277 12.56 -4.52 -15.64
C LEU A 277 13.32 -3.19 -15.58
N TYR A 278 13.04 -2.36 -14.56
CA TYR A 278 13.76 -1.11 -14.35
C TYR A 278 15.23 -1.37 -13.95
N LEU A 279 15.47 -2.31 -13.03
CA LEU A 279 16.82 -2.69 -12.62
C LEU A 279 17.62 -3.34 -13.74
N GLU A 280 17.01 -4.25 -14.50
CA GLU A 280 17.65 -4.90 -15.65
C GLU A 280 18.08 -3.87 -16.70
N ARG A 281 17.27 -2.83 -16.91
CA ARG A 281 17.55 -1.80 -17.93
C ARG A 281 18.60 -0.77 -17.50
N HIS A 282 18.62 -0.37 -16.23
CA HIS A 282 19.43 0.77 -15.76
C HIS A 282 20.59 0.38 -14.85
N PHE A 283 20.59 -0.84 -14.32
CA PHE A 283 21.59 -1.37 -13.40
C PHE A 283 22.00 -2.79 -13.85
N SER A 284 22.26 -2.96 -15.15
CA SER A 284 22.88 -4.19 -15.65
C SER A 284 24.32 -4.29 -15.16
N LEU A 285 24.72 -5.50 -14.78
CA LEU A 285 26.10 -5.79 -14.36
C LEU A 285 26.98 -6.21 -15.55
N ASP A 286 26.39 -6.43 -16.72
CA ASP A 286 27.08 -6.98 -17.89
C ASP A 286 28.17 -6.03 -18.45
N GLU A 287 27.99 -4.71 -18.24
CA GLU A 287 28.86 -3.67 -18.77
C GLU A 287 29.80 -3.05 -17.71
N VAL A 288 29.79 -3.57 -16.46
CA VAL A 288 30.53 -2.99 -15.34
C VAL A 288 31.97 -3.52 -15.29
N PRO A 289 33.00 -2.65 -15.16
CA PRO A 289 34.39 -3.09 -14.99
C PRO A 289 34.57 -3.99 -13.76
N THR A 290 35.45 -4.99 -13.85
CA THR A 290 35.65 -5.98 -12.77
C THR A 290 36.01 -5.36 -11.41
N GLY A 291 36.72 -4.22 -11.40
CA GLY A 291 37.07 -3.52 -10.17
C GLY A 291 35.89 -2.84 -9.45
N GLU A 292 34.82 -2.53 -10.17
CA GLU A 292 33.62 -1.85 -9.64
C GLU A 292 32.44 -2.82 -9.45
N LEU A 293 32.60 -4.08 -9.87
CA LEU A 293 31.53 -5.07 -9.94
C LEU A 293 30.89 -5.36 -8.58
N ILE A 294 31.69 -5.39 -7.51
CA ILE A 294 31.19 -5.60 -6.13
C ILE A 294 30.31 -4.43 -5.69
N GLU A 295 30.77 -3.19 -5.89
CA GLU A 295 30.01 -2.00 -5.50
C GLU A 295 28.71 -1.87 -6.31
N ALA A 296 28.76 -2.12 -7.62
CA ALA A 296 27.58 -2.13 -8.48
C ALA A 296 26.57 -3.22 -8.05
N ALA A 297 27.04 -4.41 -7.71
CA ALA A 297 26.20 -5.49 -7.20
C ALA A 297 25.55 -5.13 -5.85
N GLU A 298 26.29 -4.51 -4.93
CA GLU A 298 25.73 -4.02 -3.67
C GLU A 298 24.67 -2.94 -3.88
N ASN A 299 24.92 -1.99 -4.78
CA ASN A 299 23.98 -0.91 -5.09
C ASN A 299 22.70 -1.47 -5.73
N LYS A 300 22.83 -2.45 -6.63
CA LYS A 300 21.69 -3.19 -7.18
C LYS A 300 20.91 -3.92 -6.08
N ALA A 301 21.58 -4.65 -5.20
CA ALA A 301 20.92 -5.36 -4.09
C ALA A 301 20.19 -4.41 -3.13
N LYS A 302 20.78 -3.24 -2.82
CA LYS A 302 20.13 -2.18 -2.02
C LYS A 302 18.86 -1.67 -2.73
N LEU A 303 18.93 -1.44 -4.04
CA LEU A 303 17.77 -1.01 -4.83
C LEU A 303 16.69 -2.09 -4.92
N GLU A 304 17.06 -3.37 -5.08
CA GLU A 304 16.13 -4.50 -5.07
C GLU A 304 15.34 -4.56 -3.76
N LYS A 305 16.02 -4.36 -2.64
CA LYS A 305 15.39 -4.31 -1.30
C LYS A 305 14.46 -3.11 -1.15
N LEU A 306 14.87 -1.93 -1.61
CA LEU A 306 14.02 -0.72 -1.60
C LEU A 306 12.77 -0.88 -2.49
N LEU A 307 12.92 -1.55 -3.63
CA LEU A 307 11.81 -1.89 -4.54
C LEU A 307 10.99 -3.08 -4.07
N GLY A 308 11.50 -3.89 -3.13
CA GLY A 308 10.78 -5.02 -2.53
C GLY A 308 10.77 -6.26 -3.37
N LEU A 309 11.75 -6.38 -4.24
CA LEU A 309 11.89 -7.51 -5.13
C LEU A 309 12.36 -8.75 -4.36
N ASP A 310 12.95 -8.53 -3.18
CA ASP A 310 13.36 -9.56 -2.21
C ASP A 310 12.17 -10.17 -1.44
N GLN A 311 11.04 -9.46 -1.35
CA GLN A 311 9.85 -9.95 -0.65
C GLN A 311 8.90 -10.65 -1.60
N THR A 312 8.56 -11.90 -1.31
CA THR A 312 7.48 -12.61 -2.02
C THR A 312 6.14 -11.89 -1.80
N THR A 313 5.20 -12.02 -2.74
CA THR A 313 3.84 -11.46 -2.59
C THR A 313 3.18 -11.94 -1.31
N PHE A 314 3.45 -13.20 -0.92
CA PHE A 314 2.98 -13.77 0.33
C PHE A 314 3.66 -13.14 1.56
N GLY A 315 4.95 -12.79 1.47
CA GLY A 315 5.66 -12.05 2.51
C GLY A 315 5.08 -10.66 2.76
N GLU A 316 4.71 -9.92 1.72
CA GLU A 316 4.03 -8.62 1.85
C GLU A 316 2.61 -8.76 2.40
N LEU A 317 1.86 -9.77 1.96
CA LEU A 317 0.54 -10.07 2.53
C LEU A 317 0.65 -10.47 4.00
N LYS A 318 1.69 -11.22 4.39
CA LYS A 318 1.99 -11.59 5.78
C LYS A 318 2.40 -10.38 6.61
N ALA A 319 3.15 -9.43 6.05
CA ALA A 319 3.46 -8.16 6.70
C ALA A 319 2.18 -7.32 6.89
N GLY A 320 1.23 -7.42 5.96
CA GLY A 320 -0.17 -7.04 6.14
C GLY A 320 -0.95 -8.02 7.01
N LEU A 321 -0.34 -8.57 8.08
CA LEU A 321 -0.83 -9.67 8.93
C LEU A 321 -2.30 -9.51 9.36
N VAL A 322 -2.70 -8.26 9.54
CA VAL A 322 -4.09 -7.83 9.80
C VAL A 322 -5.10 -8.46 8.83
N VAL A 323 -4.75 -8.64 7.56
CA VAL A 323 -5.60 -9.23 6.52
C VAL A 323 -5.58 -10.76 6.58
N LEU A 324 -4.44 -11.39 6.91
CA LEU A 324 -4.33 -12.85 6.90
C LEU A 324 -4.82 -13.51 8.19
N SER A 325 -4.75 -12.82 9.34
CA SER A 325 -5.19 -13.38 10.63
C SER A 325 -6.65 -13.86 10.60
N PRO A 326 -7.62 -13.10 10.06
CA PRO A 326 -8.98 -13.58 9.84
C PRO A 326 -9.08 -14.85 9.01
N VAL A 327 -8.30 -14.95 7.93
CA VAL A 327 -8.34 -16.10 7.02
C VAL A 327 -7.84 -17.35 7.71
N VAL A 328 -6.72 -17.24 8.43
CA VAL A 328 -6.13 -18.35 9.18
C VAL A 328 -7.07 -18.78 10.31
N ALA A 329 -7.61 -17.83 11.08
CA ALA A 329 -8.56 -18.12 12.14
C ALA A 329 -9.84 -18.76 11.62
N GLY A 330 -10.38 -18.26 10.51
CA GLY A 330 -11.57 -18.81 9.86
C GLY A 330 -11.35 -20.21 9.29
N LEU A 331 -10.22 -20.47 8.62
CA LEU A 331 -9.86 -21.80 8.12
C LEU A 331 -9.73 -22.81 9.27
N ILE A 332 -9.06 -22.44 10.36
CA ILE A 332 -8.93 -23.30 11.55
C ILE A 332 -10.31 -23.60 12.14
N ALA A 333 -11.18 -22.60 12.25
CA ALA A 333 -12.52 -22.80 12.79
C ALA A 333 -13.39 -23.71 11.91
N VAL A 334 -13.36 -23.54 10.58
CA VAL A 334 -14.06 -24.42 9.63
C VAL A 334 -13.53 -25.86 9.71
N MET A 335 -12.21 -26.05 9.81
CA MET A 335 -11.63 -27.38 9.99
C MET A 335 -12.07 -28.02 11.32
N ILE A 336 -12.09 -27.27 12.43
CA ILE A 336 -12.55 -27.78 13.72
C ILE A 336 -14.04 -28.13 13.71
N GLN A 337 -14.88 -27.35 13.02
CA GLN A 337 -16.31 -27.63 12.87
C GLN A 337 -16.56 -28.94 12.10
N ASN A 338 -15.80 -29.20 11.03
CA ASN A 338 -15.94 -30.41 10.21
C ASN A 338 -15.34 -31.69 10.83
N ILE A 339 -14.62 -31.60 11.95
CA ILE A 339 -14.04 -32.75 12.66
C ILE A 339 -15.00 -33.30 13.74
N LYS A 340 -16.11 -32.59 14.03
CA LYS A 340 -17.17 -33.04 14.93
C LYS A 340 -18.29 -33.72 14.17
#